data_AF-A0A377I4W2-F1
#
_entry.id   AF-A0A377I4W2-F1
#
_cell.length_a   1.000
_cell.length_b   1.000
_cell.length_c   1.000
_cell.angle_alpha   90.00
_cell.angle_beta   90.00
_cell.angle_gamma   90.00
#
_symmetry.space_group_name_H-M   'P 1'
#
loop_
_entity.id
_entity.type
_entity.pdbx_description
1 polymer ?
#
loop_
_entity_poly.entity_id
_entity_poly.type
_entity_poly.pdbx_seq_one_letter_code
_entity_poly.pdbx_strand_id
1 'polypeptide(L)'
;MIKIINYIRMHFLVLILGLHGILAILMTGTALKWYSILGYVAFFSLGFNYLRLGSYILFIIWSFISISYLPQVILYGDVSSGMIASLFETNANEALEYLKEIPLYIYIIAICYLYFSCYILYTASKQYSIV
;
A
#
# COMPACT_ATOMS: atom_id res chain seq x y z
N MET A 1 -27.73 7.63 17.94
CA MET A 1 -27.37 6.42 17.17
C MET A 1 -26.44 6.70 16.00
N ILE A 2 -26.78 7.62 15.08
CA ILE A 2 -25.96 7.94 13.88
C ILE A 2 -24.52 8.40 14.21
N LYS A 3 -24.34 9.26 15.22
CA LYS A 3 -23.00 9.73 15.66
C LYS A 3 -22.09 8.59 16.15
N ILE A 4 -22.65 7.59 16.85
CA ILE A 4 -21.89 6.44 17.37
C ILE A 4 -21.42 5.54 16.21
N ILE A 5 -22.30 5.30 15.23
CA ILE A 5 -21.96 4.51 14.03
C ILE A 5 -20.84 5.19 13.24
N ASN A 6 -20.91 6.51 13.06
CA ASN A 6 -19.86 7.26 12.37
C ASN A 6 -18.53 7.23 13.13
N TYR A 7 -18.58 7.36 14.46
CA TYR A 7 -17.40 7.25 15.32
C TYR A 7 -16.72 5.89 15.17
N ILE A 8 -17.48 4.79 15.25
CA ILE A 8 -16.94 3.43 15.08
C ILE A 8 -16.30 3.27 13.69
N ARG A 9 -16.95 3.76 12.63
CA ARG A 9 -16.42 3.68 11.27
C ARG A 9 -15.13 4.46 11.07
N MET A 10 -15.00 5.64 11.70
CA MET A 10 -13.74 6.41 11.71
C MET A 10 -12.60 5.62 12.35
N HIS A 11 -12.83 5.06 13.54
CA HIS A 11 -11.79 4.31 14.26
C HIS A 11 -11.42 3.03 13.52
N PHE A 12 -12.40 2.36 12.90
CA PHE A 12 -12.15 1.20 12.07
C PHE A 12 -11.30 1.53 10.85
N LEU A 13 -11.59 2.62 10.13
CA LEU A 13 -10.78 3.06 8.99
C LEU A 13 -9.32 3.35 9.40
N VAL A 14 -9.13 4.03 10.53
CA VAL A 14 -7.80 4.34 11.07
C VAL A 14 -7.04 3.05 11.39
N LEU A 15 -7.70 2.06 11.98
CA LEU A 15 -7.07 0.78 12.31
C LEU A 15 -6.63 0.01 11.06
N ILE A 16 -7.50 -0.11 10.05
CA ILE A 16 -7.15 -0.81 8.80
C ILE A 16 -6.10 -0.05 7.98
N LEU A 17 -6.08 1.29 8.05
CA LEU A 17 -4.99 2.09 7.48
C LEU A 17 -3.66 1.84 8.19
N GLY A 18 -3.67 1.66 9.51
CA GLY A 18 -2.46 1.31 10.25
C GLY A 18 -1.89 -0.03 9.82
N LEU A 19 -2.75 -1.06 9.70
CA LEU A 19 -2.36 -2.37 9.20
C LEU A 19 -1.84 -2.31 7.75
N HIS A 20 -2.53 -1.58 6.89
CA HIS A 20 -2.11 -1.38 5.50
C HIS A 20 -0.76 -0.66 5.41
N GLY A 21 -0.57 0.41 6.18
CA GLY A 21 0.69 1.15 6.24
C GLY A 21 1.86 0.29 6.73
N ILE A 22 1.64 -0.57 7.74
CA ILE A 22 2.66 -1.55 8.18
C ILE A 22 3.04 -2.48 7.04
N LEU A 23 2.05 -3.09 6.38
CA LEU A 23 2.31 -3.97 5.24
C LEU A 23 3.05 -3.23 4.12
N ALA A 24 2.61 -2.03 3.75
CA ALA A 24 3.22 -1.22 2.70
C ALA A 24 4.71 -0.92 2.98
N ILE A 25 5.04 -0.56 4.22
CA ILE A 25 6.42 -0.28 4.65
C ILE A 25 7.28 -1.55 4.56
N LEU A 26 6.76 -2.69 5.02
CA LEU A 26 7.45 -3.97 4.91
C LEU A 26 7.65 -4.38 3.44
N MET A 27 6.63 -4.23 2.60
CA MET A 27 6.67 -4.60 1.18
C MET A 27 7.60 -3.72 0.34
N THR A 28 7.94 -2.52 0.83
CA THR A 28 8.92 -1.62 0.20
C THR A 28 10.34 -1.83 0.72
N GLY A 29 10.55 -2.75 1.67
CA GLY A 29 11.88 -3.03 2.24
C GLY A 29 12.40 -1.86 3.08
N THR A 30 11.49 -1.02 3.59
CA THR A 30 11.86 0.11 4.42
C THR A 30 11.71 -0.24 5.90
N ALA A 31 12.61 0.29 6.73
CA ALA A 31 12.59 0.00 8.17
C ALA A 31 11.26 0.42 8.81
N LEU A 32 10.65 -0.51 9.56
CA LEU A 32 9.38 -0.28 10.25
C LEU A 32 9.55 0.72 11.40
N LYS A 33 9.25 1.98 11.12
CA LYS A 33 9.37 3.09 12.05
C LYS A 33 7.99 3.56 12.49
N TRP A 34 7.79 3.66 13.80
CA TRP A 34 6.50 4.05 14.38
C TRP A 34 5.99 5.39 13.84
N TYR A 35 6.89 6.36 13.63
CA TYR A 35 6.54 7.67 13.08
C TYR A 35 6.15 7.62 11.59
N SER A 36 6.67 6.66 10.81
CA SER A 36 6.26 6.45 9.41
C SER A 36 4.84 5.92 9.34
N ILE A 37 4.47 5.00 10.24
CA ILE A 37 3.11 4.47 10.35
C ILE A 37 2.14 5.59 10.76
N LEU A 38 2.50 6.39 11.77
CA LEU A 38 1.67 7.53 12.19
C LEU A 38 1.50 8.56 11.07
N GLY A 39 2.58 8.92 10.37
CA GLY A 39 2.54 9.82 9.22
C GLY A 39 1.65 9.30 8.11
N TYR A 40 1.77 8.01 7.77
CA TYR A 40 0.93 7.32 6.79
C TYR A 40 -0.56 7.40 7.14
N VAL A 41 -0.90 7.01 8.37
CA VAL A 41 -2.29 7.00 8.86
C VAL A 41 -2.86 8.42 8.90
N ALA A 42 -2.10 9.39 9.42
CA ALA A 42 -2.54 10.78 9.48
C ALA A 42 -2.75 11.36 8.07
N PHE A 43 -1.81 11.13 7.15
CA PHE A 43 -1.89 11.64 5.78
C PHE A 43 -3.12 11.11 5.05
N PHE A 44 -3.36 9.79 5.06
CA PHE A 44 -4.50 9.22 4.35
C PHE A 44 -5.83 9.46 5.07
N SER A 45 -5.87 9.44 6.40
CA SER A 45 -7.10 9.76 7.14
C SER A 45 -7.55 11.20 6.88
N LEU A 46 -6.65 12.19 6.98
CA LEU A 46 -6.97 13.58 6.67
C LEU A 46 -7.22 13.77 5.17
N GLY A 47 -6.38 13.16 4.33
CA GLY A 47 -6.47 13.26 2.88
C GLY A 47 -7.81 12.80 2.32
N PHE A 48 -8.32 11.65 2.76
CA PHE A 48 -9.62 11.15 2.33
C PHE A 48 -10.78 12.07 2.74
N ASN A 49 -10.65 12.80 3.85
CA ASN A 49 -11.67 13.76 4.31
C ASN A 49 -11.60 15.09 3.54
N TYR A 50 -10.40 15.63 3.31
CA TYR A 50 -10.22 17.02 2.84
C TYR A 50 -9.74 17.16 1.39
N LEU A 51 -8.75 16.39 0.95
CA LEU A 51 -8.14 16.48 -0.39
C LEU A 51 -8.81 15.54 -1.41
N ARG A 52 -9.52 14.52 -0.91
CA ARG A 52 -10.35 13.57 -1.66
C ARG A 52 -9.62 12.94 -2.84
N LEU A 53 -9.88 13.40 -4.06
CA LEU A 53 -9.42 12.78 -5.30
C LEU A 53 -7.90 12.60 -5.31
N GLY A 54 -7.15 13.62 -4.87
CA GLY A 54 -5.69 13.53 -4.77
C GLY A 54 -5.25 12.40 -3.83
N SER A 55 -5.90 12.25 -2.68
CA SER A 55 -5.57 11.19 -1.72
C SER A 55 -5.98 9.80 -2.19
N TYR A 56 -7.11 9.65 -2.91
CA TYR A 56 -7.46 8.39 -3.56
C TYR A 56 -6.39 7.99 -4.59
N ILE A 57 -5.98 8.92 -5.46
CA ILE A 57 -4.94 8.67 -6.47
C ILE A 57 -3.61 8.30 -5.80
N LEU A 58 -3.17 9.07 -4.79
CA LEU A 58 -1.94 8.79 -4.07
C LEU A 58 -1.98 7.43 -3.36
N PHE A 59 -3.12 7.05 -2.79
CA PHE A 59 -3.29 5.75 -2.14
C PHE A 59 -3.17 4.60 -3.13
N ILE A 60 -3.78 4.75 -4.32
CA ILE A 60 -3.69 3.77 -5.41
C ILE A 60 -2.23 3.65 -5.86
N ILE A 61 -1.58 4.77 -6.18
CA ILE A 61 -0.17 4.80 -6.58
C ILE A 61 0.71 4.12 -5.53
N TRP A 62 0.53 4.47 -4.25
CA TRP A 62 1.29 3.87 -3.16
C TRP A 62 1.07 2.36 -3.03
N SER A 63 -0.17 1.91 -3.24
CA SER A 63 -0.51 0.48 -3.21
C SER A 63 0.18 -0.28 -4.35
N PHE A 64 0.23 0.31 -5.56
CA PHE A 64 0.96 -0.25 -6.70
C PHE A 64 2.47 -0.26 -6.48
N ILE A 65 3.05 0.81 -5.93
CA ILE A 65 4.47 0.84 -5.57
C ILE A 65 4.78 -0.29 -4.58
N SER A 66 3.96 -0.47 -3.54
CA SER A 66 4.16 -1.51 -2.52
C SER A 66 4.24 -2.91 -3.14
N ILE A 67 3.33 -3.26 -4.06
CA ILE A 67 3.36 -4.57 -4.72
C ILE A 67 4.50 -4.71 -5.73
N SER A 68 4.95 -3.63 -6.36
CA SER A 68 6.07 -3.69 -7.30
C SER A 68 7.38 -4.03 -6.60
N TYR A 69 7.56 -3.58 -5.34
CA TYR A 69 8.72 -3.92 -4.51
C TYR A 69 8.57 -5.25 -3.74
N LEU A 70 7.37 -5.83 -3.68
CA LEU A 70 7.12 -7.06 -2.92
C LEU A 70 8.01 -8.25 -3.36
N PRO A 71 8.12 -8.59 -4.66
CA PRO A 71 8.97 -9.71 -5.09
C PRO A 71 10.43 -9.46 -4.71
N GLN A 72 10.85 -8.22 -4.88
CA GLN A 72 12.20 -7.77 -4.58
C GLN A 72 12.55 -8.03 -3.11
N VAL A 73 11.71 -7.55 -2.18
CA VAL A 73 11.96 -7.68 -0.75
C VAL A 73 11.94 -9.14 -0.29
N ILE A 74 11.05 -9.96 -0.84
CA ILE A 74 10.93 -11.37 -0.46
C ILE A 74 12.14 -12.17 -0.96
N LEU A 75 12.58 -11.93 -2.20
CA LEU A 75 13.60 -12.75 -2.85
C LEU A 75 15.03 -12.29 -2.56
N TYR A 76 15.24 -10.97 -2.45
CA TYR A 76 16.57 -10.37 -2.39
C TYR A 76 16.77 -9.45 -1.17
N GLY A 77 15.72 -9.17 -0.40
CA GLY A 77 15.78 -8.28 0.76
C GLY A 77 15.79 -6.80 0.38
N ASP A 78 16.45 -5.99 1.21
CA ASP A 78 16.44 -4.53 1.10
C ASP A 78 17.00 -4.05 -0.25
N VAL A 79 16.43 -2.96 -0.76
CA VAL A 79 16.84 -2.37 -2.04
C VAL A 79 18.28 -1.87 -1.95
N SER A 80 19.15 -2.37 -2.82
CA SER A 80 20.55 -1.92 -2.93
C SER A 80 20.82 -1.13 -4.21
N SER A 81 21.92 -0.38 -4.23
CA SER A 81 22.33 0.41 -5.40
C SER A 81 22.59 -0.45 -6.64
N GLY A 82 23.13 -1.66 -6.46
CA GLY A 82 23.37 -2.60 -7.57
C GLY A 82 22.08 -3.07 -8.22
N MET A 83 21.00 -3.19 -7.44
CA MET A 83 19.69 -3.59 -7.97
C MET A 83 19.02 -2.46 -8.73
N ILE A 84 19.15 -1.23 -8.24
CA ILE A 84 18.70 -0.05 -8.99
C ILE A 84 19.46 0.04 -10.32
N ALA A 85 20.78 -0.14 -10.32
CA ALA A 85 21.59 -0.15 -11.54
C ALA A 85 21.14 -1.25 -12.52
N SER A 86 20.95 -2.48 -12.03
CA SER A 86 20.44 -3.59 -12.84
C SER A 86 19.08 -3.27 -13.47
N LEU A 87 18.19 -2.57 -12.76
CA LEU A 87 16.88 -2.16 -13.28
C LEU A 87 17.00 -1.21 -14.49
N PHE A 88 18.02 -0.34 -14.52
CA PHE A 88 18.30 0.55 -15.65
C PHE A 88 19.00 -0.15 -16.82
N GLU A 89 19.68 -1.27 -16.55
CA GLU A 89 20.33 -2.10 -17.57
C GLU A 89 19.39 -3.18 -18.15
N THR A 90 18.33 -3.52 -17.40
CA THR A 90 17.38 -4.59 -17.75
C THR A 90 16.58 -4.25 -19.00
N ASN A 91 16.61 -5.14 -20.00
CA ASN A 91 15.75 -5.02 -21.18
C ASN A 91 14.39 -5.75 -21.01
N ALA A 92 13.49 -5.57 -21.98
CA ALA A 92 12.13 -6.12 -21.90
C ALA A 92 12.08 -7.67 -21.84
N ASN A 93 13.03 -8.37 -22.46
CA ASN A 93 13.06 -9.83 -22.44
C ASN A 93 13.51 -10.35 -21.07
N GLU A 94 14.56 -9.75 -20.51
CA GLU A 94 15.04 -10.05 -19.15
C GLU A 94 13.96 -9.76 -18.10
N ALA A 95 13.23 -8.65 -18.24
CA ALA A 95 12.11 -8.34 -17.35
C ALA A 95 11.00 -9.40 -17.41
N LEU A 96 10.68 -9.94 -18.60
CA LEU A 96 9.68 -10.99 -18.76
C LEU A 96 10.16 -12.33 -18.21
N GLU A 97 11.44 -12.67 -18.36
CA GLU A 97 12.04 -13.85 -17.75
C GLU A 97 12.00 -13.76 -16.23
N TYR A 98 12.40 -12.63 -15.66
CA TYR A 98 12.30 -12.36 -14.24
C TYR A 98 10.88 -12.56 -13.70
N LEU A 99 9.85 -11.99 -14.38
CA LEU A 99 8.46 -12.16 -13.96
C LEU A 99 8.01 -13.63 -13.96
N LYS A 100 8.52 -14.47 -14.87
CA LYS A 100 8.20 -15.91 -14.88
C LYS A 100 8.86 -16.69 -13.76
N GLU A 101 10.01 -16.21 -13.28
CA GLU A 101 10.75 -16.83 -12.18
C GLU A 101 10.18 -16.50 -10.79
N ILE A 102 9.40 -15.41 -10.67
CA ILE A 102 8.76 -15.03 -9.40
C ILE A 102 7.81 -16.16 -8.93
N PRO A 103 7.99 -16.69 -7.71
CA PRO A 103 7.10 -17.71 -7.16
C PRO A 103 5.64 -17.27 -7.08
N LEU A 104 4.72 -18.20 -7.38
CA LEU A 104 3.27 -17.93 -7.42
C LEU A 104 2.71 -17.30 -6.13
N TYR A 105 3.23 -17.67 -4.97
CA TYR A 105 2.74 -17.15 -3.69
C TYR A 105 2.94 -15.64 -3.53
N ILE A 106 3.96 -15.06 -4.19
CA ILE A 106 4.22 -13.62 -4.17
C ILE A 106 3.11 -12.87 -4.90
N TYR A 107 2.64 -13.41 -6.03
CA TYR A 107 1.48 -12.87 -6.75
C TYR A 107 0.20 -12.98 -5.93
N ILE A 108 -0.01 -14.08 -5.21
CA ILE A 108 -1.15 -14.26 -4.32
C ILE A 108 -1.15 -13.17 -3.23
N ILE A 109 -0.01 -12.92 -2.59
CA ILE A 109 0.14 -11.87 -1.58
C ILE A 109 -0.18 -10.49 -2.19
N ALA A 110 0.35 -10.20 -3.38
CA ALA A 110 0.07 -8.94 -4.08
C ALA A 110 -1.44 -8.76 -4.36
N ILE A 111 -2.13 -9.80 -4.81
CA ILE A 111 -3.57 -9.77 -5.06
C ILE A 111 -4.35 -9.56 -3.76
N CYS A 112 -3.99 -10.25 -2.67
CA CYS A 112 -4.62 -10.06 -1.37
C CYS A 112 -4.43 -8.62 -0.86
N TYR A 113 -3.24 -8.04 -1.04
CA TYR A 113 -2.96 -6.67 -0.66
C TYR A 113 -3.72 -5.65 -1.52
N LEU A 114 -3.86 -5.89 -2.83
CA LEU A 114 -4.70 -5.07 -3.70
C LEU A 114 -6.18 -5.14 -3.30
N TYR A 115 -6.70 -6.33 -2.98
CA TYR A 115 -8.05 -6.49 -2.47
C TYR A 115 -8.26 -5.69 -1.17
N PHE A 116 -7.29 -5.76 -0.25
CA PHE A 116 -7.32 -5.00 0.98
C PHE A 116 -7.26 -3.48 0.73
N SER A 117 -6.46 -3.05 -0.24
CA SER A 117 -6.38 -1.65 -0.68
C SER A 117 -7.73 -1.16 -1.23
N CYS A 118 -8.39 -1.95 -2.09
CA CYS A 118 -9.73 -1.66 -2.60
C CYS A 118 -10.77 -1.57 -1.47
N TYR A 119 -10.69 -2.45 -0.47
CA TYR A 119 -11.58 -2.42 0.69
C TYR A 119 -11.43 -1.13 1.52
N ILE A 120 -10.20 -0.63 1.68
CA ILE A 120 -9.95 0.66 2.35
C ILE A 120 -10.57 1.80 1.56
N LEU A 121 -10.37 1.84 0.24
CA LEU A 121 -10.97 2.87 -0.62
C LEU A 121 -12.50 2.84 -0.57
N TYR A 122 -13.09 1.64 -0.60
CA TYR A 122 -14.54 1.47 -0.41
C TYR A 122 -15.01 2.05 0.93
N THR A 123 -14.33 1.71 2.02
CA THR A 123 -14.69 2.18 3.36
C THR A 123 -14.56 3.70 3.49
N ALA A 124 -13.48 4.27 2.97
CA ALA A 124 -13.24 5.72 2.91
C ALA A 124 -14.34 6.42 2.09
N SER A 125 -14.74 5.86 0.95
CA SER A 125 -15.79 6.44 0.10
C SER A 125 -17.16 6.49 0.78
N LYS A 126 -17.47 5.49 1.60
CA LYS A 126 -18.74 5.42 2.33
C LYS A 126 -18.76 6.37 3.52
N GLN A 127 -17.61 6.78 4.04
CA GLN A 127 -17.52 7.67 5.19
C GLN A 127 -17.97 9.09 4.84
N TYR A 128 -17.79 9.46 3.57
CA TYR A 128 -18.25 10.71 2.98
C TYR A 128 -19.77 10.86 2.94
N SER A 129 -20.54 9.77 2.77
CA SER A 129 -22.00 9.85 2.59
C SER A 129 -22.79 10.27 3.85
N ILE A 130 -22.11 10.66 4.94
CA ILE A 130 -22.72 10.96 6.26
C ILE A 130 -22.20 12.29 6.85
N VAL A 131 -21.45 13.07 6.08
CA VAL A 131 -21.16 14.49 6.38
C VAL A 131 -22.03 15.34 5.47
#